data_AF-A0A6I9PS91-F1
#
_entry.id   AF-A0A6I9PS91-F1
#
_cell.length_a   1.000
_cell.length_b   1.000
_cell.length_c   1.000
_cell.angle_alpha   90.00
_cell.angle_beta   90.00
_cell.angle_gamma   90.00
#
_symmetry.space_group_name_H-M   'P 1'
#
loop_
_entity.id
_entity.type
_entity.pdbx_description
1 polymer ?
#
loop_
_entity_poly.entity_id
_entity_poly.type
_entity_poly.pdbx_seq_one_letter_code
_entity_poly.pdbx_strand_id
1 'polypeptide(L)'
;MAELNLGKGLTAGKVASNVQKKLTRAQEKVLQKLGKADETKDIAFEEEVINFNKQYTEGSKLQRDLRAYLEAVKAMHESSKNVQGCLADMYEPEWYGKKEVDSIAEDCDVLWTDYHQKLVDHALISMDTYLGQFPDIKSRIAKRDRKLVDYDSARHNYATTHKTKKKDGGIKITKPSSLLERATPGWAQGILSAHNVAQSSLSRSQAEEELDRAQKVFEEINIDLQEELPSLWNSRVGFYVSTFQSLSGFEEKFHKEIGRLDQDLYDVLDTLEDRGTEAASRKTESRGASSSGTNRSASGKEAANHSLRPGGPPPIPKSPSKLRPAMPPPPKVTPCKELKTENIISMFDAAAAPDISVTSPTEPANWDSWGESAAAAAAPEEEAPAEGTPEVAAPSTEVASEPKDIPPGFLFKLLVMHDYAANDTDELEMKTGDVVLVISFENPDEQDDGWLMGMKEDDWKQNKENAAKGVFPENFTQRL
;
A
#
# COMPACT_ATOMS: atom_id res chain seq x y z
N MET A 1 -46.75 -29.26 13.59
CA MET A 1 -46.61 -27.81 13.36
C MET A 1 -45.15 -27.56 13.02
N ALA A 2 -44.82 -27.55 11.74
CA ALA A 2 -43.48 -27.22 11.26
C ALA A 2 -43.58 -25.85 10.57
N GLU A 3 -42.97 -24.83 11.18
CA GLU A 3 -42.79 -23.53 10.54
C GLU A 3 -41.52 -23.57 9.69
N LEU A 4 -41.68 -23.35 8.39
CA LEU A 4 -40.57 -23.05 7.48
C LEU A 4 -40.41 -21.53 7.41
N ASN A 5 -39.31 -21.04 7.97
CA ASN A 5 -38.81 -19.69 7.74
C ASN A 5 -38.40 -19.54 6.27
N LEU A 6 -39.19 -18.80 5.48
CA LEU A 6 -38.80 -18.37 4.14
C LEU A 6 -37.89 -17.15 4.22
N GLY A 7 -36.62 -17.36 3.90
CA GLY A 7 -35.59 -16.33 3.79
C GLY A 7 -35.87 -15.30 2.70
N LYS A 8 -35.39 -14.08 2.94
CA LYS A 8 -35.42 -12.90 2.05
C LYS A 8 -34.63 -13.17 0.77
N GLY A 9 -35.32 -13.47 -0.34
CA GLY A 9 -34.74 -13.56 -1.67
C GLY A 9 -34.62 -12.18 -2.34
N LEU A 10 -33.44 -11.87 -2.89
CA LEU A 10 -33.25 -10.79 -3.87
C LEU A 10 -34.18 -11.02 -5.07
N THR A 11 -35.15 -10.14 -5.27
CA THR A 11 -36.09 -10.22 -6.40
C THR A 11 -35.38 -9.91 -7.72
N ALA A 12 -35.49 -10.80 -8.71
CA ALA A 12 -34.94 -10.67 -10.07
C ALA A 12 -35.21 -9.31 -10.77
N GLY A 13 -36.31 -8.63 -10.41
CA GLY A 13 -36.61 -7.28 -10.91
C GLY A 13 -35.60 -6.19 -10.49
N LYS A 14 -34.93 -6.36 -9.34
CA LYS A 14 -33.87 -5.44 -8.88
C LYS A 14 -32.59 -5.59 -9.69
N VAL A 15 -32.27 -6.84 -10.06
CA VAL A 15 -31.11 -7.18 -10.89
C VAL A 15 -31.33 -6.65 -12.31
N ALA A 16 -32.48 -6.91 -12.92
CA ALA A 16 -32.83 -6.39 -14.25
C ALA A 16 -32.82 -4.84 -14.30
N SER A 17 -33.36 -4.18 -13.27
CA SER A 17 -33.32 -2.71 -13.14
C SER A 17 -31.90 -2.16 -13.04
N ASN A 18 -31.02 -2.85 -12.31
CA ASN A 18 -29.62 -2.45 -12.16
C ASN A 18 -28.83 -2.65 -13.45
N VAL A 19 -29.07 -3.74 -14.17
CA VAL A 19 -28.47 -4.01 -15.49
C VAL A 19 -28.93 -2.95 -16.50
N GLN A 20 -30.22 -2.60 -16.52
CA GLN A 20 -30.75 -1.54 -17.37
C GLN A 20 -30.07 -0.19 -17.07
N LYS A 21 -29.92 0.18 -15.78
CA LYS A 21 -29.21 1.42 -15.40
C LYS A 21 -27.74 1.40 -15.82
N LYS A 22 -27.05 0.27 -15.70
CA LYS A 22 -25.66 0.13 -16.18
C LYS A 22 -25.56 0.36 -17.70
N LEU A 23 -26.47 -0.23 -18.47
CA LEU A 23 -26.54 -0.05 -19.92
C LEU A 23 -26.79 1.43 -20.29
N THR A 24 -27.75 2.07 -19.62
CA THR A 24 -28.06 3.49 -19.86
C THR A 24 -26.87 4.39 -19.53
N ARG A 25 -26.14 4.13 -18.44
CA ARG A 25 -24.91 4.88 -18.10
C ARG A 25 -23.81 4.71 -19.14
N ALA A 26 -23.60 3.48 -19.61
CA ALA A 26 -22.61 3.21 -20.65
C ALA A 26 -22.97 3.94 -21.94
N GLN A 27 -24.25 3.91 -22.33
CA GLN A 27 -24.76 4.64 -23.48
C GLN A 27 -24.55 6.16 -23.35
N GLU A 28 -24.84 6.74 -22.18
CA GLU A 28 -24.67 8.17 -21.92
C GLU A 28 -23.20 8.58 -21.99
N LYS A 29 -22.28 7.83 -21.36
CA LYS A 29 -20.84 8.09 -21.44
C LYS A 29 -20.34 8.09 -22.88
N VAL A 30 -20.83 7.17 -23.71
CA VAL A 30 -20.49 7.13 -25.14
C VAL A 30 -21.06 8.35 -25.88
N LEU A 31 -22.29 8.76 -25.59
CA LEU A 31 -22.91 9.96 -26.17
C LEU A 31 -22.17 11.24 -25.79
N GLN A 32 -21.70 11.34 -24.55
CA GLN A 32 -20.87 12.45 -24.05
C GLN A 32 -19.50 12.48 -24.75
N LYS A 33 -18.79 11.34 -24.82
CA LYS A 33 -17.50 11.22 -25.54
C LYS A 33 -17.62 11.56 -27.04
N LEU A 34 -18.79 11.30 -27.64
CA LEU A 34 -19.08 11.62 -29.04
C LEU A 34 -19.57 13.08 -29.25
N GLY A 35 -19.67 13.89 -28.21
CA GLY A 35 -20.18 15.27 -28.25
C GLY A 35 -21.67 15.37 -28.61
N LYS A 36 -22.43 14.28 -28.44
CA LYS A 36 -23.86 14.20 -28.75
C LYS A 36 -24.76 14.44 -27.53
N ALA A 37 -24.17 14.45 -26.33
CA ALA A 37 -24.79 14.85 -25.08
C ALA A 37 -23.83 15.77 -24.29
N ASP A 38 -24.39 16.75 -23.58
CA ASP A 38 -23.60 17.68 -22.76
C ASP A 38 -23.19 17.00 -21.44
N GLU A 39 -21.89 16.92 -21.20
CA GLU A 39 -21.30 16.44 -19.94
C GLU A 39 -21.27 17.57 -18.91
N THR A 40 -21.72 17.28 -17.69
CA THR A 40 -21.57 18.22 -16.57
C THR A 40 -20.16 18.10 -15.99
N LYS A 41 -19.32 19.12 -16.19
CA LYS A 41 -17.97 19.17 -15.59
C LYS A 41 -17.98 19.98 -14.30
N ASP A 42 -17.53 19.35 -13.22
CA ASP A 42 -17.36 20.00 -11.92
C ASP A 42 -15.87 20.08 -11.58
N ILE A 43 -15.21 21.10 -12.14
CA ILE A 43 -13.75 21.27 -12.05
C ILE A 43 -13.30 21.40 -10.59
N ALA A 44 -14.09 22.05 -9.74
CA ALA A 44 -13.78 22.21 -8.32
C ALA A 44 -13.81 20.86 -7.59
N PHE A 45 -14.84 20.03 -7.85
CA PHE A 45 -14.91 18.68 -7.29
C PHE A 45 -13.78 17.77 -7.80
N GLU A 46 -13.41 17.88 -9.07
CA GLU A 46 -12.28 17.12 -9.64
C GLU A 46 -10.95 17.48 -8.94
N GLU A 47 -10.71 18.76 -8.63
CA GLU A 47 -9.55 19.19 -7.85
C GLU A 47 -9.57 18.60 -6.42
N GLU A 48 -10.73 18.55 -5.77
CA GLU A 48 -10.89 17.93 -4.45
C GLU A 48 -10.61 16.42 -4.49
N VAL A 49 -11.06 15.71 -5.54
CA VAL A 49 -10.77 14.29 -5.75
C VAL A 49 -9.28 14.05 -6.00
N ILE A 50 -8.60 14.94 -6.73
CA ILE A 50 -7.13 14.87 -6.91
C ILE A 50 -6.43 15.01 -5.55
N ASN A 51 -6.83 15.98 -4.73
CA ASN A 51 -6.27 16.18 -3.39
C ASN A 51 -6.54 14.97 -2.49
N PHE A 52 -7.75 14.40 -2.53
CA PHE A 52 -8.11 13.19 -1.80
C PHE A 52 -7.19 12.00 -2.17
N ASN A 53 -7.01 11.73 -3.47
CA ASN A 53 -6.15 10.64 -3.93
C ASN A 53 -4.68 10.85 -3.53
N LYS A 54 -4.21 12.09 -3.63
CA LYS A 54 -2.87 12.46 -3.16
C LYS A 54 -2.70 12.21 -1.66
N GLN A 55 -3.65 12.68 -0.85
CA GLN A 55 -3.64 12.49 0.60
C GLN A 55 -3.65 11.01 1.00
N TYR A 56 -4.48 10.19 0.32
CA TYR A 56 -4.54 8.76 0.55
C TYR A 56 -3.21 8.08 0.22
N THR A 57 -2.60 8.45 -0.91
CA THR A 57 -1.32 7.89 -1.37
C THR A 57 -0.18 8.24 -0.41
N GLU A 58 -0.09 9.50 0.01
CA GLU A 58 0.91 9.97 0.98
C GLU A 58 0.73 9.31 2.35
N GLY A 59 -0.51 9.23 2.84
CA GLY A 59 -0.82 8.57 4.11
C GLY A 59 -0.51 7.07 4.08
N SER A 60 -0.88 6.38 3.00
CA SER A 60 -0.59 4.94 2.84
C SER A 60 0.91 4.66 2.74
N LYS A 61 1.67 5.57 2.10
CA LYS A 61 3.13 5.49 2.10
C LYS A 61 3.68 5.64 3.52
N LEU A 62 3.23 6.64 4.27
CA LEU A 62 3.67 6.88 5.64
C LEU A 62 3.33 5.70 6.56
N GLN A 63 2.16 5.08 6.42
CA GLN A 63 1.78 3.87 7.16
C GLN A 63 2.74 2.70 6.89
N ARG A 64 3.10 2.46 5.62
CA ARG A 64 4.08 1.43 5.26
C ARG A 64 5.44 1.72 5.89
N ASP A 65 5.92 2.96 5.77
CA ASP A 65 7.22 3.37 6.30
C ASP A 65 7.24 3.27 7.83
N LEU A 66 6.14 3.60 8.52
CA LEU A 66 6.00 3.46 9.97
C LEU A 66 5.98 1.98 10.41
N ARG A 67 5.34 1.09 9.65
CA ARG A 67 5.39 -0.36 9.91
C ARG A 67 6.80 -0.91 9.72
N ALA A 68 7.50 -0.49 8.67
CA ALA A 68 8.89 -0.87 8.46
C ALA A 68 9.80 -0.37 9.59
N TYR A 69 9.57 0.86 10.07
CA TYR A 69 10.29 1.40 11.22
C TYR A 69 10.05 0.58 12.49
N LEU A 70 8.80 0.22 12.79
CA LEU A 70 8.46 -0.65 13.93
C LEU A 70 9.17 -2.00 13.86
N GLU A 71 9.23 -2.59 12.68
CA GLU A 71 9.90 -3.88 12.49
C GLU A 71 11.42 -3.76 12.67
N ALA A 72 12.02 -2.64 12.23
CA ALA A 72 13.41 -2.32 12.50
C ALA A 72 13.68 -2.12 14.01
N VAL A 73 12.77 -1.48 14.74
CA VAL A 73 12.85 -1.31 16.20
C VAL A 73 12.84 -2.68 16.90
N LYS A 74 11.94 -3.61 16.51
CA LYS A 74 11.95 -4.97 17.06
C LYS A 74 13.23 -5.73 16.75
N ALA A 75 13.73 -5.63 15.52
CA ALA A 75 14.97 -6.29 15.13
C ALA A 75 16.18 -5.74 15.92
N MET A 76 16.20 -4.44 16.18
CA MET A 76 17.22 -3.81 17.02
C MET A 76 17.13 -4.26 18.48
N HIS A 77 15.92 -4.32 19.04
CA HIS A 77 15.66 -4.86 20.38
C HIS A 77 16.19 -6.28 20.51
N GLU A 78 15.81 -7.17 19.60
CA GLU A 78 16.26 -8.57 19.62
C GLU A 78 17.79 -8.68 19.49
N SER A 79 18.40 -7.88 18.62
CA SER A 79 19.86 -7.85 18.46
C SER A 79 20.56 -7.35 19.73
N SER A 80 20.04 -6.29 20.35
CA SER A 80 20.54 -5.73 21.61
C SER A 80 20.43 -6.73 22.75
N LYS A 81 19.30 -7.40 22.87
CA LYS A 81 19.04 -8.45 23.86
C LYS A 81 20.02 -9.62 23.73
N ASN A 82 20.29 -10.07 22.52
CA ASN A 82 21.25 -11.15 22.27
C ASN A 82 22.68 -10.77 22.68
N VAL A 83 23.13 -9.54 22.38
CA VAL A 83 24.46 -9.06 22.81
C VAL A 83 24.55 -8.94 24.34
N GLN A 84 23.50 -8.41 24.99
CA GLN A 84 23.44 -8.31 26.44
C GLN A 84 23.38 -9.68 27.11
N GLY A 85 22.66 -10.65 26.52
CA GLY A 85 22.62 -12.04 26.96
C GLY A 85 24.01 -12.68 26.95
N CYS A 86 24.77 -12.51 25.85
CA CYS A 86 26.16 -12.97 25.78
C CYS A 86 27.03 -12.37 26.90
N LEU A 87 26.88 -11.07 27.17
CA LEU A 87 27.61 -10.43 28.27
C LEU A 87 27.22 -11.05 29.61
N ALA A 88 25.93 -11.22 29.88
CA ALA A 88 25.42 -11.77 31.13
C ALA A 88 25.89 -13.21 31.38
N ASP A 89 25.97 -14.03 30.34
CA ASP A 89 26.47 -15.42 30.38
C ASP A 89 27.98 -15.50 30.62
N MET A 90 28.74 -14.58 30.04
CA MET A 90 30.19 -14.49 30.22
C MET A 90 30.58 -13.85 31.57
N TYR A 91 29.66 -13.13 32.22
CA TYR A 91 29.92 -12.43 33.45
C TYR A 91 29.87 -13.37 34.65
N GLU A 92 31.04 -13.63 35.24
CA GLU A 92 31.13 -14.60 36.34
C GLU A 92 30.37 -14.11 37.59
N PRO A 93 29.72 -15.00 38.35
CA PRO A 93 28.92 -14.62 39.52
C PRO A 93 29.68 -13.89 40.63
N GLU A 94 30.98 -14.13 40.75
CA GLU A 94 31.86 -13.49 41.73
C GLU A 94 32.41 -12.13 41.29
N TRP A 95 32.23 -11.76 40.02
CA TRP A 95 32.71 -10.48 39.51
C TRP A 95 31.90 -9.32 40.11
N TYR A 96 32.58 -8.20 40.31
CA TYR A 96 31.94 -6.97 40.79
C TYR A 96 30.84 -6.57 39.82
N GLY A 97 29.68 -6.13 40.33
CA GLY A 97 28.64 -5.57 39.48
C GLY A 97 27.73 -6.60 38.79
N LYS A 98 27.84 -7.92 39.07
CA LYS A 98 27.02 -8.93 38.37
C LYS A 98 25.52 -8.64 38.45
N LYS A 99 25.01 -8.31 39.64
CA LYS A 99 23.57 -8.01 39.82
C LYS A 99 23.17 -6.73 39.12
N GLU A 100 24.07 -5.75 39.08
CA GLU A 100 23.89 -4.49 38.38
C GLU A 100 23.83 -4.71 36.87
N VAL A 101 24.74 -5.51 36.29
CA VAL A 101 24.70 -5.90 34.86
C VAL A 101 23.40 -6.62 34.52
N ASP A 102 22.97 -7.57 35.34
CA ASP A 102 21.70 -8.30 35.12
C ASP A 102 20.51 -7.34 35.19
N SER A 103 20.48 -6.44 36.18
CA SER A 103 19.43 -5.41 36.30
C SER A 103 19.41 -4.46 35.11
N ILE A 104 20.57 -4.04 34.60
CA ILE A 104 20.67 -3.16 33.43
C ILE A 104 20.12 -3.86 32.18
N ALA A 105 20.46 -5.14 31.99
CA ALA A 105 19.94 -5.92 30.86
C ALA A 105 18.40 -6.08 30.93
N GLU A 106 17.85 -6.35 32.11
CA GLU A 106 16.39 -6.40 32.33
C GLU A 106 15.72 -5.04 32.06
N ASP A 107 16.29 -3.95 32.57
CA ASP A 107 15.77 -2.60 32.35
C ASP A 107 15.83 -2.19 30.86
N CYS A 108 16.89 -2.59 30.13
CA CYS A 108 16.98 -2.41 28.69
C CYS A 108 15.86 -3.15 27.94
N ASP A 109 15.58 -4.41 28.29
CA ASP A 109 14.51 -5.22 27.67
C ASP A 109 13.13 -4.58 27.87
N VAL A 110 12.86 -4.11 29.10
CA VAL A 110 11.61 -3.41 29.44
C VAL A 110 11.49 -2.10 28.67
N LEU A 111 12.57 -1.32 28.57
CA LEU A 111 12.58 -0.04 27.89
C LEU A 111 12.30 -0.18 26.37
N TRP A 112 12.93 -1.17 25.72
CA TRP A 112 12.64 -1.48 24.31
C TRP A 112 11.19 -1.90 24.10
N THR A 113 10.66 -2.75 24.97
CA THR A 113 9.27 -3.24 24.90
C THR A 113 8.27 -2.09 25.04
N ASP A 114 8.47 -1.23 26.04
CA ASP A 114 7.63 -0.05 26.29
C ASP A 114 7.70 0.96 25.13
N TYR A 115 8.89 1.18 24.58
CA TYR A 115 9.08 2.05 23.42
C TYR A 115 8.32 1.54 22.20
N HIS A 116 8.53 0.28 21.83
CA HIS A 116 7.82 -0.35 20.71
C HIS A 116 6.30 -0.29 20.90
N GLN A 117 5.81 -0.62 22.10
CA GLN A 117 4.38 -0.61 22.40
C GLN A 117 3.78 0.80 22.25
N LYS A 118 4.47 1.84 22.74
CA LYS A 118 4.04 3.23 22.57
C LYS A 118 3.95 3.67 21.12
N LEU A 119 4.91 3.25 20.29
CA LEU A 119 4.86 3.51 18.86
C LEU A 119 3.64 2.85 18.20
N VAL A 120 3.33 1.60 18.56
CA VAL A 120 2.13 0.91 18.07
C VAL A 120 0.86 1.65 18.50
N ASP A 121 0.70 1.90 19.79
CA ASP A 121 -0.56 2.41 20.34
C ASP A 121 -0.87 3.85 19.92
N HIS A 122 0.16 4.69 19.78
CA HIS A 122 -0.03 6.12 19.57
C HIS A 122 0.30 6.61 18.16
N ALA A 123 1.21 5.95 17.44
CA ALA A 123 1.55 6.33 16.06
C ALA A 123 0.87 5.41 15.03
N LEU A 124 0.94 4.08 15.20
CA LEU A 124 0.39 3.16 14.20
C LEU A 124 -1.14 3.09 14.24
N ILE A 125 -1.74 2.91 15.42
CA ILE A 125 -3.21 2.85 15.54
C ILE A 125 -3.87 4.16 15.10
N SER A 126 -3.25 5.31 15.41
CA SER A 126 -3.76 6.61 14.97
C SER A 126 -3.70 6.76 13.45
N MET A 127 -2.64 6.25 12.80
CA MET A 127 -2.53 6.15 11.35
C MET A 127 -3.58 5.25 10.74
N ASP A 128 -3.79 4.06 11.29
CA ASP A 128 -4.79 3.11 10.81
C ASP A 128 -6.20 3.70 10.92
N THR A 129 -6.50 4.40 12.01
CA THR A 129 -7.79 5.08 12.23
C THR A 129 -8.01 6.21 11.22
N TYR A 130 -6.99 7.00 10.92
CA TYR A 130 -7.07 8.08 9.94
C TYR A 130 -7.27 7.53 8.52
N LEU A 131 -6.48 6.53 8.12
CA LEU A 131 -6.60 5.90 6.80
C LEU A 131 -7.91 5.11 6.64
N GLY A 132 -8.49 4.62 7.73
CA GLY A 132 -9.79 3.95 7.74
C GLY A 132 -10.97 4.81 7.25
N GLN A 133 -10.81 6.14 7.19
CA GLN A 133 -11.84 7.05 6.68
C GLN A 133 -11.93 7.05 5.14
N PHE A 134 -10.84 6.71 4.46
CA PHE A 134 -10.73 6.85 3.00
C PHE A 134 -11.57 5.85 2.20
N PRO A 135 -11.68 4.55 2.57
CA PRO A 135 -12.44 3.58 1.79
C PRO A 135 -13.93 3.94 1.62
N ASP A 136 -14.59 4.43 2.68
CA ASP A 136 -15.99 4.86 2.62
C ASP A 136 -16.17 6.08 1.70
N ILE A 137 -15.33 7.10 1.88
CA ILE A 137 -15.36 8.31 1.05
C ILE A 137 -15.07 7.97 -0.41
N LYS A 138 -14.09 7.10 -0.69
CA LYS A 138 -13.78 6.61 -2.04
C LYS A 138 -15.00 5.93 -2.68
N SER A 139 -15.71 5.09 -1.93
CA SER A 139 -16.95 4.43 -2.40
C SER A 139 -18.05 5.45 -2.73
N ARG A 140 -18.18 6.50 -1.91
CA ARG A 140 -19.14 7.59 -2.11
C ARG A 140 -18.80 8.47 -3.31
N ILE A 141 -17.52 8.77 -3.56
CA ILE A 141 -17.07 9.44 -4.80
C ILE A 141 -17.49 8.61 -6.02
N ALA A 142 -17.16 7.31 -6.04
CA ALA A 142 -17.56 6.42 -7.13
C ALA A 142 -19.09 6.31 -7.28
N LYS A 143 -19.85 6.41 -6.18
CA LYS A 143 -21.32 6.46 -6.21
C LYS A 143 -21.81 7.78 -6.80
N ARG A 144 -21.22 8.92 -6.43
CA ARG A 144 -21.52 10.25 -6.95
C ARG A 144 -21.30 10.32 -8.46
N ASP A 145 -20.18 9.80 -8.97
CA ASP A 145 -19.90 9.78 -10.42
C ASP A 145 -20.92 8.94 -11.19
N ARG A 146 -21.29 7.77 -10.66
CA ARG A 146 -22.38 6.96 -11.25
C ARG A 146 -23.72 7.70 -11.24
N LYS A 147 -23.97 8.56 -10.26
CA LYS A 147 -25.20 9.34 -10.13
C LYS A 147 -25.23 10.60 -10.98
N LEU A 148 -24.08 11.20 -11.22
CA LEU A 148 -23.94 12.29 -12.19
C LEU A 148 -24.32 11.80 -13.59
N VAL A 149 -23.84 10.62 -13.98
CA VAL A 149 -24.19 10.00 -15.27
C VAL A 149 -25.69 9.64 -15.34
N ASP A 150 -26.27 9.09 -14.27
CA ASP A 150 -27.72 8.84 -14.20
C ASP A 150 -28.53 10.13 -14.41
N TYR A 151 -28.09 11.24 -13.79
CA TYR A 151 -28.73 12.55 -13.89
C TYR A 151 -28.59 13.15 -15.29
N ASP A 152 -27.39 13.14 -15.88
CA ASP A 152 -27.15 13.62 -17.25
C ASP A 152 -28.01 12.85 -18.26
N SER A 153 -28.15 11.53 -18.10
CA SER A 153 -29.01 10.71 -18.96
C SER A 153 -30.49 11.03 -18.80
N ALA A 154 -30.97 11.21 -17.57
CA ALA A 154 -32.35 11.65 -17.32
C ALA A 154 -32.61 13.04 -17.93
N ARG A 155 -31.64 13.96 -17.83
CA ARG A 155 -31.70 15.30 -18.41
C ARG A 155 -31.77 15.25 -19.93
N HIS A 156 -30.96 14.40 -20.56
CA HIS A 156 -30.99 14.17 -22.00
C HIS A 156 -32.35 13.58 -22.45
N ASN A 157 -32.87 12.58 -21.72
CA ASN A 157 -34.16 11.97 -22.00
C ASN A 157 -35.32 12.99 -21.89
N TYR A 158 -35.34 13.78 -20.82
CA TYR A 158 -36.29 14.87 -20.63
C TYR A 158 -36.21 15.90 -21.78
N ALA A 159 -35.01 16.34 -22.14
CA ALA A 159 -34.82 17.27 -23.26
C ALA A 159 -35.33 16.70 -24.60
N THR A 160 -35.12 15.40 -24.85
CA THR A 160 -35.55 14.72 -26.07
C THR A 160 -37.06 14.58 -26.14
N THR A 161 -37.69 14.13 -25.04
CA THR A 161 -39.14 13.97 -24.93
C THR A 161 -39.88 15.31 -24.99
N HIS A 162 -39.28 16.40 -24.48
CA HIS A 162 -39.84 17.75 -24.53
C HIS A 162 -39.62 18.50 -25.87
N LYS A 163 -38.53 18.23 -26.61
CA LYS A 163 -38.28 18.85 -27.94
C LYS A 163 -39.24 18.39 -29.03
N THR A 164 -39.95 17.27 -28.85
CA THR A 164 -40.97 16.79 -29.80
C THR A 164 -42.17 17.73 -30.02
N LYS A 165 -42.28 18.81 -29.23
CA LYS A 165 -43.35 19.82 -29.34
C LYS A 165 -43.23 20.77 -30.54
N LYS A 166 -42.13 20.76 -31.31
CA LYS A 166 -41.90 21.67 -32.46
C LYS A 166 -41.63 20.94 -33.78
N LYS A 167 -42.57 20.15 -34.28
CA LYS A 167 -42.77 20.02 -35.73
C LYS A 167 -44.21 19.65 -36.05
N ASP A 168 -45.10 20.57 -35.72
CA ASP A 168 -46.37 20.65 -36.41
C ASP A 168 -46.06 21.00 -37.89
N GLY A 169 -46.52 20.16 -38.83
CA GLY A 169 -46.42 20.44 -40.27
C GLY A 169 -45.36 19.70 -41.09
N GLY A 170 -44.74 18.62 -40.61
CA GLY A 170 -43.82 17.81 -41.41
C GLY A 170 -44.11 16.32 -41.32
N ILE A 171 -45.10 15.84 -42.08
CA ILE A 171 -45.45 14.42 -42.20
C ILE A 171 -44.22 13.67 -42.74
N LYS A 172 -43.42 13.05 -41.86
CA LYS A 172 -42.54 11.95 -42.25
C LYS A 172 -43.41 10.69 -42.25
N ILE A 173 -43.86 10.31 -43.45
CA ILE A 173 -44.64 9.11 -43.75
C ILE A 173 -43.75 7.87 -43.53
N THR A 174 -43.45 7.55 -42.28
CA THR A 174 -42.74 6.30 -41.95
C THR A 174 -43.15 5.70 -40.61
N LYS A 175 -44.05 6.34 -39.84
CA LYS A 175 -44.56 5.75 -38.58
C LYS A 175 -45.89 5.03 -38.81
N PRO A 176 -46.03 3.74 -38.41
CA PRO A 176 -47.26 2.96 -38.59
C PRO A 176 -48.51 3.63 -37.98
N SER A 177 -48.34 4.45 -36.92
CA SER A 177 -49.42 5.24 -36.33
C SER A 177 -50.08 6.23 -37.30
N SER A 178 -49.34 6.84 -38.24
CA SER A 178 -49.92 7.81 -39.18
C SER A 178 -50.74 7.15 -40.30
N LEU A 179 -50.46 5.88 -40.60
CA LEU A 179 -51.25 5.09 -41.55
C LEU A 179 -52.56 4.60 -40.91
N LEU A 180 -52.48 4.21 -39.63
CA LEU A 180 -53.65 3.80 -38.85
C LEU A 180 -54.65 4.95 -38.66
N GLU A 181 -54.17 6.16 -38.33
CA GLU A 181 -55.02 7.35 -38.17
C GLU A 181 -55.79 7.75 -39.45
N ARG A 182 -55.21 7.52 -40.64
CA ARG A 182 -55.86 7.82 -41.94
C ARG A 182 -56.88 6.76 -42.37
N ALA A 183 -56.76 5.53 -41.86
CA ALA A 183 -57.67 4.43 -42.18
C ALA A 183 -58.87 4.34 -41.22
N THR A 184 -58.82 5.04 -40.08
CA THR A 184 -59.91 5.06 -39.09
C THR A 184 -61.08 5.97 -39.47
N PRO A 185 -62.34 5.54 -39.23
CA PRO A 185 -63.51 6.41 -39.33
C PRO A 185 -63.38 7.67 -38.46
N GLY A 186 -64.00 8.78 -38.88
CA GLY A 186 -63.86 10.08 -38.19
C GLY A 186 -64.26 10.08 -36.71
N TRP A 187 -65.18 9.20 -36.30
CA TRP A 187 -65.56 9.02 -34.89
C TRP A 187 -64.44 8.37 -34.04
N ALA A 188 -63.57 7.56 -34.65
CA ALA A 188 -62.45 6.88 -34.00
C ALA A 188 -61.15 7.71 -34.02
N GLN A 189 -61.02 8.65 -34.98
CA GLN A 189 -59.86 9.55 -35.05
C GLN A 189 -59.69 10.41 -33.79
N GLY A 190 -60.80 10.92 -33.22
CA GLY A 190 -60.76 11.69 -31.97
C GLY A 190 -60.24 10.87 -30.77
N ILE A 191 -60.62 9.59 -30.70
CA ILE A 191 -60.20 8.67 -29.63
C ILE A 191 -58.70 8.35 -29.77
N LEU A 192 -58.24 8.05 -30.98
CA LEU A 192 -56.82 7.81 -31.25
C LEU A 192 -55.94 9.03 -30.97
N SER A 193 -56.40 10.22 -31.36
CA SER A 193 -55.70 11.47 -31.09
C SER A 193 -55.62 11.76 -29.59
N ALA A 194 -56.72 11.62 -28.85
CA ALA A 194 -56.73 11.78 -27.40
C ALA A 194 -55.83 10.76 -26.69
N HIS A 195 -55.83 9.50 -27.14
CA HIS A 195 -54.92 8.47 -26.64
C HIS A 195 -53.45 8.80 -26.92
N ASN A 196 -53.11 9.25 -28.14
CA ASN A 196 -51.75 9.67 -28.49
C ASN A 196 -51.27 10.87 -27.65
N VAL A 197 -52.16 11.84 -27.39
CA VAL A 197 -51.88 12.98 -26.50
C VAL A 197 -51.66 12.51 -25.07
N ALA A 198 -52.53 11.64 -24.54
CA ALA A 198 -52.42 11.09 -23.19
C ALA A 198 -51.13 10.26 -23.00
N GLN A 199 -50.76 9.43 -23.98
CA GLN A 199 -49.52 8.66 -23.97
C GLN A 199 -48.29 9.58 -24.00
N SER A 200 -48.31 10.62 -24.84
CA SER A 200 -47.22 11.59 -24.92
C SER A 200 -47.10 12.44 -23.65
N SER A 201 -48.22 12.80 -23.01
CA SER A 201 -48.20 13.51 -21.73
C SER A 201 -47.70 12.63 -20.58
N LEU A 202 -48.10 11.35 -20.56
CA LEU A 202 -47.62 10.38 -19.58
C LEU A 202 -46.10 10.19 -19.70
N SER A 203 -45.59 10.00 -20.91
CA SER A 203 -44.15 9.85 -21.15
C SER A 203 -43.35 11.09 -20.73
N ARG A 204 -43.87 12.30 -20.93
CA ARG A 204 -43.23 13.53 -20.44
C ARG A 204 -43.22 13.61 -18.92
N SER A 205 -44.36 13.33 -18.29
CA SER A 205 -44.48 13.33 -16.83
C SER A 205 -43.55 12.28 -16.19
N GLN A 206 -43.39 11.12 -16.81
CA GLN A 206 -42.45 10.09 -16.36
C GLN A 206 -40.98 10.54 -16.48
N ALA A 207 -40.62 11.19 -17.59
CA ALA A 207 -39.27 11.71 -17.79
C ALA A 207 -38.94 12.87 -16.82
N GLU A 208 -39.92 13.72 -16.50
CA GLU A 208 -39.80 14.78 -15.50
C GLU A 208 -39.59 14.20 -14.09
N GLU A 209 -40.40 13.22 -13.69
CA GLU A 209 -40.26 12.56 -12.38
C GLU A 209 -38.93 11.79 -12.25
N GLU A 210 -38.46 11.17 -13.34
CA GLU A 210 -37.16 10.50 -13.37
C GLU A 210 -35.99 11.49 -13.26
N LEU A 211 -36.09 12.65 -13.92
CA LEU A 211 -35.12 13.73 -13.80
C LEU A 211 -35.03 14.26 -12.37
N ASP A 212 -36.17 14.61 -11.76
CA ASP A 212 -36.23 15.10 -10.38
C ASP A 212 -35.66 14.08 -9.39
N ARG A 213 -35.98 12.78 -9.57
CA ARG A 213 -35.45 11.71 -8.74
C ARG A 213 -33.93 11.55 -8.91
N ALA A 214 -33.43 11.61 -10.14
CA ALA A 214 -32.00 11.48 -10.42
C ALA A 214 -31.21 12.67 -9.86
N GLN A 215 -31.73 13.89 -10.04
CA GLN A 215 -31.15 15.12 -9.51
C GLN A 215 -31.02 15.07 -7.99
N LYS A 216 -32.11 14.75 -7.28
CA LYS A 216 -32.11 14.70 -5.81
C LYS A 216 -31.07 13.72 -5.25
N VAL A 217 -30.98 12.51 -5.84
CA VAL A 217 -30.02 11.48 -5.37
C VAL A 217 -28.58 11.88 -5.67
N PHE A 218 -28.33 12.57 -6.79
CA PHE A 218 -27.01 13.10 -7.09
C PHE A 218 -26.62 14.23 -6.14
N GLU A 219 -27.50 15.24 -5.97
CA GLU A 219 -27.24 16.42 -5.14
C GLU A 219 -27.02 16.06 -3.67
N GLU A 220 -27.78 15.12 -3.11
CA GLU A 220 -27.60 14.64 -1.74
C GLU A 220 -26.16 14.14 -1.50
N ILE A 221 -25.65 13.27 -2.38
CA ILE A 221 -24.28 12.74 -2.26
C ILE A 221 -23.24 13.83 -2.56
N ASN A 222 -23.52 14.69 -3.53
CA ASN A 222 -22.59 15.72 -3.98
C ASN A 222 -22.37 16.78 -2.90
N ILE A 223 -23.42 17.22 -2.22
CA ILE A 223 -23.34 18.21 -1.13
C ILE A 223 -22.51 17.63 0.02
N ASP A 224 -22.81 16.40 0.46
CA ASP A 224 -22.06 15.80 1.56
C ASP A 224 -20.56 15.68 1.25
N LEU A 225 -20.20 15.27 0.02
CA LEU A 225 -18.80 15.15 -0.39
C LEU A 225 -18.11 16.51 -0.53
N GLN A 226 -18.81 17.55 -0.99
CA GLN A 226 -18.26 18.91 -1.07
C GLN A 226 -17.97 19.51 0.31
N GLU A 227 -18.64 19.04 1.37
CA GLU A 227 -18.31 19.43 2.75
C GLU A 227 -17.19 18.57 3.34
N GLU A 228 -17.22 17.26 3.09
CA GLU A 228 -16.30 16.30 3.69
C GLU A 228 -14.90 16.33 3.07
N LEU A 229 -14.74 16.45 1.76
CA LEU A 229 -13.44 16.39 1.10
C LEU A 229 -12.50 17.53 1.52
N PRO A 230 -12.92 18.80 1.56
CA PRO A 230 -12.07 19.88 2.07
C PRO A 230 -11.76 19.73 3.56
N SER A 231 -12.73 19.26 4.36
CA SER A 231 -12.53 19.00 5.78
C SER A 231 -11.46 17.93 6.00
N LEU A 232 -11.57 16.79 5.30
CA LEU A 232 -10.59 15.71 5.34
C LEU A 232 -9.23 16.21 4.87
N TRP A 233 -9.16 16.96 3.77
CA TRP A 233 -7.91 17.54 3.29
C TRP A 233 -7.26 18.39 4.38
N ASN A 234 -7.98 19.32 4.99
CA ASN A 234 -7.44 20.19 6.03
C ASN A 234 -6.98 19.42 7.29
N SER A 235 -7.62 18.30 7.62
CA SER A 235 -7.23 17.46 8.76
C SER A 235 -5.82 16.88 8.66
N ARG A 236 -5.27 16.72 7.44
CA ARG A 236 -3.95 16.11 7.18
C ARG A 236 -2.82 16.76 7.97
N VAL A 237 -2.86 18.09 8.11
CA VAL A 237 -1.78 18.85 8.76
C VAL A 237 -1.76 18.52 10.26
N GLY A 238 -2.92 18.59 10.92
CA GLY A 238 -3.03 18.27 12.33
C GLY A 238 -2.67 16.81 12.60
N PHE A 239 -3.10 15.90 11.72
CA PHE A 239 -2.76 14.50 11.79
C PHE A 239 -1.24 14.24 11.69
N TYR A 240 -0.56 14.79 10.68
CA TYR A 240 0.88 14.63 10.53
C TYR A 240 1.66 15.23 11.71
N VAL A 241 1.28 16.43 12.14
CA VAL A 241 1.90 17.10 13.29
C VAL A 241 1.76 16.23 14.54
N SER A 242 0.56 15.75 14.87
CA SER A 242 0.33 14.92 16.05
C SER A 242 1.10 13.59 16.00
N THR A 243 1.15 12.96 14.82
CA THR A 243 1.84 11.69 14.62
C THR A 243 3.34 11.85 14.84
N PHE A 244 3.97 12.81 14.16
CA PHE A 244 5.42 13.03 14.28
C PHE A 244 5.83 13.61 15.64
N GLN A 245 5.00 14.45 16.27
CA GLN A 245 5.27 14.91 17.65
C GLN A 245 5.26 13.76 18.65
N SER A 246 4.31 12.82 18.50
CA SER A 246 4.25 11.64 19.36
C SER A 246 5.47 10.74 19.12
N LEU A 247 5.78 10.45 17.86
CA LEU A 247 6.94 9.66 17.45
C LEU A 247 8.24 10.25 18.02
N SER A 248 8.51 11.53 17.76
CA SER A 248 9.72 12.20 18.26
C SER A 248 9.77 12.27 19.78
N GLY A 249 8.63 12.45 20.45
CA GLY A 249 8.56 12.48 21.91
C GLY A 249 8.88 11.13 22.55
N PHE A 250 8.43 10.02 21.93
CA PHE A 250 8.79 8.68 22.39
C PHE A 250 10.26 8.36 22.10
N GLU A 251 10.75 8.72 20.92
CA GLU A 251 12.15 8.51 20.51
C GLU A 251 13.11 9.30 21.41
N GLU A 252 12.83 10.57 21.71
CA GLU A 252 13.61 11.38 22.64
C GLU A 252 13.69 10.72 24.03
N LYS A 253 12.53 10.30 24.56
CA LYS A 253 12.48 9.68 25.88
C LYS A 253 13.22 8.34 25.91
N PHE A 254 13.04 7.51 24.88
CA PHE A 254 13.72 6.23 24.74
C PHE A 254 15.24 6.41 24.69
N HIS A 255 15.74 7.28 23.80
CA HIS A 255 17.18 7.50 23.66
C HIS A 255 17.82 8.12 24.91
N LYS A 256 17.08 8.92 25.66
CA LYS A 256 17.55 9.46 26.94
C LYS A 256 17.73 8.38 27.99
N GLU A 257 16.76 7.48 28.15
CA GLU A 257 16.83 6.43 29.17
C GLU A 257 17.81 5.32 28.76
N ILE A 258 17.86 4.92 27.48
CA ILE A 258 18.83 3.91 27.02
C ILE A 258 20.27 4.43 27.17
N GLY A 259 20.51 5.71 26.86
CA GLY A 259 21.82 6.33 27.04
C GLY A 259 22.26 6.41 28.50
N ARG A 260 21.31 6.44 29.45
CA ARG A 260 21.61 6.32 30.87
C ARG A 260 22.01 4.90 31.23
N LEU A 261 21.29 3.89 30.75
CA LEU A 261 21.61 2.48 30.98
C LEU A 261 22.98 2.10 30.37
N ASP A 262 23.29 2.62 29.19
CA ASP A 262 24.61 2.44 28.55
C ASP A 262 25.75 3.03 29.42
N GLN A 263 25.52 4.20 30.03
CA GLN A 263 26.48 4.81 30.94
C GLN A 263 26.61 4.01 32.24
N ASP A 264 25.50 3.57 32.82
CA ASP A 264 25.49 2.73 34.02
C ASP A 264 26.28 1.42 33.77
N LEU A 265 26.12 0.81 32.59
CA LEU A 265 26.90 -0.38 32.19
C LEU A 265 28.38 -0.07 32.06
N TYR A 266 28.73 1.04 31.40
CA TYR A 266 30.12 1.47 31.24
C TYR A 266 30.81 1.63 32.60
N ASP A 267 30.17 2.32 33.56
CA ASP A 267 30.73 2.58 34.88
C ASP A 267 30.94 1.29 35.70
N VAL A 268 30.04 0.32 35.56
CA VAL A 268 30.19 -1.01 36.19
C VAL A 268 31.40 -1.75 35.63
N LEU A 269 31.58 -1.73 34.31
CA LEU A 269 32.70 -2.40 33.63
C LEU A 269 34.05 -1.72 33.92
N ASP A 270 34.09 -0.39 33.97
CA ASP A 270 35.29 0.38 34.34
C ASP A 270 35.73 0.05 35.78
N THR A 271 34.76 -0.02 36.70
CA THR A 271 35.03 -0.42 38.09
C THR A 271 35.50 -1.88 38.21
N LEU A 272 35.03 -2.78 37.34
CA LEU A 272 35.50 -4.16 37.28
C LEU A 272 36.98 -4.21 36.85
N GLU A 273 37.37 -3.44 35.83
CA GLU A 273 38.76 -3.35 35.34
C GLU A 273 39.71 -2.88 36.43
N ASP A 274 39.35 -1.81 37.14
CA ASP A 274 40.13 -1.28 38.26
C ASP A 274 40.33 -2.33 39.37
N ARG A 275 39.30 -3.11 39.70
CA ARG A 275 39.40 -4.18 40.71
C ARG A 275 40.22 -5.37 40.22
N GLY A 276 40.11 -5.73 38.95
CA GLY A 276 40.89 -6.81 38.34
C GLY A 276 42.39 -6.50 38.31
N THR A 277 42.75 -5.26 37.94
CA THR A 277 44.14 -4.80 37.89
C THR A 277 44.76 -4.67 39.29
N GLU A 278 44.01 -4.20 40.30
CA GLU A 278 44.49 -4.17 41.68
C GLU A 278 44.72 -5.58 42.27
N ALA A 279 43.83 -6.53 41.99
CA ALA A 279 43.98 -7.91 42.44
C ALA A 279 45.19 -8.60 41.80
N ALA A 280 45.50 -8.27 40.54
CA ALA A 280 46.69 -8.74 39.85
C ALA A 280 47.99 -8.16 40.45
N SER A 281 48.02 -6.84 40.73
CA SER A 281 49.18 -6.17 41.36
C SER A 281 49.49 -6.68 42.76
N ARG A 282 48.47 -6.96 43.59
CA ARG A 282 48.67 -7.54 44.93
C ARG A 282 49.24 -8.97 44.88
N LYS A 283 48.89 -9.76 43.86
CA LYS A 283 49.43 -11.12 43.66
C LYS A 283 50.89 -11.11 43.19
N THR A 284 51.33 -10.12 42.43
CA THR A 284 52.74 -9.98 42.01
C THR A 284 53.64 -9.48 43.15
N GLU A 285 53.19 -8.54 43.98
CA GLU A 285 53.96 -8.07 45.14
C GLU A 285 54.11 -9.16 46.22
N SER A 286 53.08 -9.98 46.44
CA SER A 286 53.16 -11.10 47.41
C SER A 286 54.12 -12.22 46.98
N ARG A 287 54.35 -12.43 45.67
CA ARG A 287 55.29 -13.44 45.16
C ARG A 287 56.75 -12.97 45.09
N GLY A 288 57.01 -11.66 45.20
CA GLY A 288 58.37 -11.09 45.18
C GLY A 288 59.14 -11.15 46.50
N ALA A 289 58.50 -11.52 47.62
CA ALA A 289 59.09 -11.48 48.95
C ALA A 289 59.69 -12.81 49.44
N SER A 290 59.85 -13.83 48.59
CA SER A 290 60.44 -15.12 48.97
C SER A 290 61.44 -15.65 47.93
N SER A 291 62.64 -15.07 47.90
CA SER A 291 63.88 -15.82 47.61
C SER A 291 65.11 -15.03 48.09
N SER A 292 65.56 -15.34 49.30
CA SER A 292 66.92 -15.05 49.79
C SER A 292 67.85 -16.19 49.35
N GLY A 293 68.96 -15.88 48.69
CA GLY A 293 69.96 -16.87 48.26
C GLY A 293 71.12 -16.29 47.45
N THR A 294 72.15 -15.85 48.16
CA THR A 294 73.50 -15.40 47.76
C THR A 294 74.24 -16.21 46.67
N ASN A 295 74.87 -15.56 45.66
CA ASN A 295 76.35 -15.41 45.54
C ASN A 295 76.88 -14.68 44.26
N ARG A 296 77.73 -13.68 44.53
CA ARG A 296 78.96 -13.17 43.88
C ARG A 296 79.37 -13.49 42.41
N SER A 297 79.52 -12.40 41.65
CA SER A 297 80.72 -11.88 40.92
C SER A 297 81.37 -12.58 39.69
N ALA A 298 81.28 -11.84 38.57
CA ALA A 298 82.37 -11.34 37.69
C ALA A 298 82.88 -12.10 36.44
N SER A 299 82.81 -11.37 35.31
CA SER A 299 83.79 -11.21 34.21
C SER A 299 83.63 -12.02 32.91
N GLY A 300 83.32 -11.30 31.81
CA GLY A 300 84.29 -11.13 30.72
C GLY A 300 84.10 -11.88 29.38
N LYS A 301 83.69 -11.10 28.36
CA LYS A 301 84.03 -11.12 26.92
C LYS A 301 83.15 -11.89 25.89
N GLU A 302 82.75 -11.07 24.91
CA GLU A 302 82.26 -11.30 23.55
C GLU A 302 83.18 -12.25 22.73
N ALA A 303 82.81 -12.87 21.60
CA ALA A 303 81.89 -12.52 20.53
C ALA A 303 81.53 -13.75 19.66
N ALA A 304 80.39 -13.72 18.96
CA ALA A 304 80.27 -14.16 17.55
C ALA A 304 78.90 -13.76 16.97
N ASN A 305 78.91 -12.72 16.13
CA ASN A 305 77.80 -12.25 15.29
C ASN A 305 77.60 -13.17 14.09
N HIS A 306 76.36 -13.53 13.76
CA HIS A 306 75.90 -13.60 12.35
C HIS A 306 74.45 -13.09 12.25
N SER A 307 74.29 -12.15 11.32
CA SER A 307 73.09 -11.39 10.95
C SER A 307 72.03 -12.24 10.24
N LEU A 308 70.74 -11.88 10.37
CA LEU A 308 69.84 -11.43 9.29
C LEU A 308 68.44 -11.06 9.86
N ARG A 309 67.99 -9.83 9.56
CA ARG A 309 66.76 -9.09 9.97
C ARG A 309 65.50 -9.55 9.18
N PRO A 310 64.27 -8.95 9.28
CA PRO A 310 63.83 -7.71 9.94
C PRO A 310 62.56 -7.84 10.82
N GLY A 311 62.38 -7.07 11.88
CA GLY A 311 61.90 -5.69 11.78
C GLY A 311 60.82 -5.46 12.85
N GLY A 312 61.16 -4.72 13.89
CA GLY A 312 60.19 -4.11 14.80
C GLY A 312 60.24 -2.59 14.63
N PRO A 313 59.15 -1.88 14.94
CA PRO A 313 59.20 -0.50 15.40
C PRO A 313 58.91 -0.40 16.92
N PRO A 314 59.25 0.75 17.53
CA PRO A 314 59.78 0.85 18.89
C PRO A 314 58.80 1.58 19.86
N PRO A 315 59.19 1.95 21.11
CA PRO A 315 58.25 2.15 22.22
C PRO A 315 57.66 3.56 22.33
N ILE A 316 56.56 3.62 23.09
CA ILE A 316 55.83 4.81 23.56
C ILE A 316 56.74 5.79 24.30
N PRO A 317 56.60 7.11 24.07
CA PRO A 317 56.94 8.12 25.06
C PRO A 317 55.70 8.88 25.58
N LYS A 318 55.78 9.22 26.88
CA LYS A 318 54.74 9.79 27.73
C LYS A 318 54.29 11.20 27.31
N SER A 319 52.99 11.46 27.56
CA SER A 319 52.33 12.77 27.49
C SER A 319 52.85 13.76 28.55
N PRO A 320 52.82 15.07 28.26
CA PRO A 320 52.25 16.01 29.22
C PRO A 320 51.21 16.96 28.59
N SER A 321 50.13 17.15 29.35
CA SER A 321 48.97 17.97 29.06
C SER A 321 49.29 19.45 28.76
N LYS A 322 48.70 19.96 27.66
CA LYS A 322 47.95 21.23 27.52
C LYS A 322 47.93 21.62 26.04
N LEU A 323 46.74 21.59 25.43
CA LEU A 323 46.20 22.55 24.44
C LEU A 323 44.88 21.97 23.90
N ARG A 324 43.77 22.64 24.19
CA ARG A 324 42.44 22.34 23.60
C ARG A 324 42.49 22.51 22.08
N PRO A 325 41.90 21.62 21.28
CA PRO A 325 41.54 21.94 19.91
C PRO A 325 40.26 22.79 19.90
N ALA A 326 40.31 23.94 19.22
CA ALA A 326 39.19 24.85 19.04
C ALA A 326 38.16 24.28 18.04
N MET A 327 36.88 24.28 18.44
CA MET A 327 35.74 24.06 17.54
C MET A 327 35.68 25.15 16.46
N PRO A 328 35.29 24.83 15.21
CA PRO A 328 34.95 25.85 14.22
C PRO A 328 33.70 26.61 14.68
N PRO A 329 33.62 27.95 14.49
CA PRO A 329 32.51 28.74 14.99
C PRO A 329 31.21 28.50 14.19
N PRO A 330 30.04 28.57 14.83
CA PRO A 330 28.74 28.51 14.15
C PRO A 330 28.53 29.77 13.28
N PRO A 331 27.83 29.67 12.13
CA PRO A 331 27.55 30.83 11.30
C PRO A 331 26.67 31.84 12.05
N LYS A 332 27.16 33.08 12.13
CA LYS A 332 26.45 34.21 12.74
C LYS A 332 25.30 34.66 11.85
N VAL A 333 24.13 34.79 12.46
CA VAL A 333 22.94 35.46 11.93
C VAL A 333 23.19 36.97 11.84
N THR A 334 22.93 37.58 10.68
CA THR A 334 22.60 39.01 10.50
C THR A 334 22.04 39.24 9.08
N PRO A 335 21.24 40.28 8.82
CA PRO A 335 19.80 40.42 9.05
C PRO A 335 18.98 40.37 7.74
N CYS A 336 17.65 40.19 7.86
CA CYS A 336 16.70 40.32 6.75
C CYS A 336 16.90 41.62 5.95
N LYS A 337 17.04 41.49 4.63
CA LYS A 337 16.74 42.55 3.68
C LYS A 337 15.56 42.10 2.82
N GLU A 338 14.46 42.77 3.08
CA GLU A 338 13.18 42.71 2.40
C GLU A 338 13.32 43.23 0.95
N LEU A 339 13.07 42.38 -0.06
CA LEU A 339 12.88 42.80 -1.44
C LEU A 339 11.83 41.92 -2.14
N LYS A 340 10.61 42.47 -2.17
CA LYS A 340 9.55 42.44 -3.20
C LYS A 340 9.42 41.21 -4.11
N THR A 341 8.32 40.50 -3.89
CA THR A 341 7.58 39.64 -4.82
C THR A 341 7.29 40.34 -6.15
N GLU A 342 8.01 40.06 -7.24
CA GLU A 342 7.56 40.01 -8.66
C GLU A 342 8.61 39.22 -9.47
N ASN A 343 8.19 38.39 -10.45
CA ASN A 343 8.96 37.44 -11.29
C ASN A 343 9.22 36.01 -10.76
N ILE A 344 8.13 35.25 -10.57
CA ILE A 344 8.15 33.77 -10.70
C ILE A 344 7.58 33.43 -12.08
N ILE A 345 8.31 33.69 -13.16
CA ILE A 345 8.07 33.09 -14.47
C ILE A 345 9.44 32.94 -15.14
N SER A 346 9.73 31.72 -15.63
CA SER A 346 10.94 31.31 -16.38
C SER A 346 12.03 30.59 -15.59
N MET A 347 11.78 29.32 -15.24
CA MET A 347 12.83 28.31 -15.05
C MET A 347 12.47 26.93 -15.65
N PHE A 348 11.56 26.90 -16.64
CA PHE A 348 11.14 25.65 -17.29
C PHE A 348 11.44 25.55 -18.80
N ASP A 349 12.43 26.30 -19.30
CA ASP A 349 12.74 26.20 -20.73
C ASP A 349 14.23 26.46 -21.00
N ALA A 350 15.04 25.42 -20.90
CA ALA A 350 16.28 25.21 -21.68
C ALA A 350 17.09 24.03 -21.11
N ALA A 351 16.95 22.84 -21.69
CA ALA A 351 18.08 21.94 -21.98
C ALA A 351 17.61 20.79 -22.87
N ALA A 352 17.95 20.91 -24.15
CA ALA A 352 17.91 19.84 -25.14
C ALA A 352 18.83 18.67 -24.74
N ALA A 353 18.47 17.48 -25.21
CA ALA A 353 19.23 16.23 -25.11
C ALA A 353 20.66 16.36 -25.72
N PRO A 354 21.59 15.43 -25.41
CA PRO A 354 21.58 14.14 -26.12
C PRO A 354 21.90 12.88 -25.29
N ASP A 355 21.36 11.78 -25.81
CA ASP A 355 21.70 10.34 -25.71
C ASP A 355 22.75 9.84 -24.69
N ILE A 356 22.29 8.95 -23.81
CA ILE A 356 23.00 7.71 -23.42
C ILE A 356 21.98 6.61 -23.08
N SER A 357 22.14 5.49 -23.77
CA SER A 357 21.46 4.20 -23.58
C SER A 357 21.85 3.53 -22.25
N VAL A 358 20.91 2.80 -21.62
CA VAL A 358 21.05 1.41 -21.11
C VAL A 358 19.80 1.01 -20.25
N THR A 359 19.04 0.07 -20.81
CA THR A 359 18.21 -1.03 -20.25
C THR A 359 17.54 -0.98 -18.85
N SER A 360 16.20 -1.14 -18.91
CA SER A 360 15.30 -2.00 -18.09
C SER A 360 14.83 -1.62 -16.68
N PRO A 361 13.58 -2.02 -16.31
CA PRO A 361 12.66 -1.21 -15.51
C PRO A 361 12.30 -1.77 -14.13
N THR A 362 11.88 -0.83 -13.29
CA THR A 362 11.26 -0.91 -11.96
C THR A 362 9.91 -1.66 -11.95
N GLU A 363 9.72 -2.52 -10.95
CA GLU A 363 8.44 -3.13 -10.55
C GLU A 363 7.39 -2.10 -10.07
N PRO A 364 6.09 -2.26 -10.38
CA PRO A 364 5.03 -1.65 -9.60
C PRO A 364 4.66 -2.55 -8.40
N ALA A 365 4.61 -1.92 -7.22
CA ALA A 365 4.20 -2.54 -5.97
C ALA A 365 2.74 -3.04 -6.03
N ASN A 366 2.55 -4.31 -5.67
CA ASN A 366 1.28 -4.99 -5.46
C ASN A 366 0.62 -4.52 -4.13
N TRP A 367 -0.69 -4.23 -4.14
CA TRP A 367 -1.41 -3.59 -3.01
C TRP A 367 -2.56 -4.42 -2.42
N ASP A 368 -2.75 -5.68 -2.79
CA ASP A 368 -3.82 -6.53 -2.23
C ASP A 368 -3.31 -7.51 -1.18
N SER A 369 -2.84 -6.97 -0.07
CA SER A 369 -2.82 -7.74 1.17
C SER A 369 -3.09 -6.76 2.31
N TRP A 370 -4.30 -6.81 2.86
CA TRP A 370 -4.56 -6.95 4.29
C TRP A 370 -6.04 -6.78 4.60
N GLY A 371 -6.64 -7.88 5.05
CA GLY A 371 -7.97 -7.89 5.63
C GLY A 371 -8.50 -9.31 5.79
N GLU A 372 -7.98 -10.06 6.77
CA GLU A 372 -8.79 -10.97 7.61
C GLU A 372 -7.92 -11.66 8.68
N SER A 373 -8.06 -11.24 9.95
CA SER A 373 -8.01 -12.17 11.09
C SER A 373 -8.59 -11.56 12.37
N ALA A 374 -9.71 -12.12 12.83
CA ALA A 374 -10.15 -12.30 14.22
C ALA A 374 -11.60 -12.86 14.16
N ALA A 375 -12.05 -13.91 14.85
CA ALA A 375 -11.51 -14.78 15.88
C ALA A 375 -12.46 -16.00 16.03
N ALA A 376 -11.96 -17.16 16.51
CA ALA A 376 -12.50 -17.91 17.67
C ALA A 376 -12.29 -19.44 17.63
N ALA A 377 -11.57 -19.91 18.67
CA ALA A 377 -11.88 -21.05 19.57
C ALA A 377 -11.53 -22.51 19.22
N ALA A 378 -10.58 -23.03 20.03
CA ALA A 378 -10.54 -24.33 20.73
C ALA A 378 -10.21 -25.65 19.97
N ALA A 379 -9.17 -26.33 20.49
CA ALA A 379 -8.59 -27.63 20.12
C ALA A 379 -9.47 -28.85 20.59
N PRO A 380 -9.17 -30.15 20.29
CA PRO A 380 -7.89 -30.83 20.58
C PRO A 380 -7.32 -31.84 19.52
N GLU A 381 -6.03 -32.14 19.72
CA GLU A 381 -5.15 -33.29 19.38
C GLU A 381 -5.61 -34.46 18.48
N GLU A 382 -4.76 -34.88 17.51
CA GLU A 382 -4.09 -36.22 17.49
C GLU A 382 -2.96 -36.31 16.41
N GLU A 383 -2.14 -37.36 16.52
CA GLU A 383 -0.71 -37.56 16.19
C GLU A 383 -0.18 -37.51 14.73
N ALA A 384 1.15 -37.30 14.62
CA ALA A 384 2.05 -37.50 13.45
C ALA A 384 2.41 -39.00 13.24
N PRO A 385 3.11 -39.44 12.15
CA PRO A 385 4.56 -39.19 11.90
C PRO A 385 4.90 -38.91 10.39
N ALA A 386 5.84 -38.03 10.03
CA ALA A 386 7.33 -38.09 9.97
C ALA A 386 7.95 -38.54 8.61
N GLU A 387 9.15 -37.96 8.34
CA GLU A 387 10.12 -38.15 7.23
C GLU A 387 9.81 -37.50 5.86
N GLY A 388 10.67 -36.67 5.24
CA GLY A 388 12.04 -36.24 5.56
C GLY A 388 12.54 -35.17 4.57
N THR A 389 13.57 -34.43 4.98
CA THR A 389 14.40 -33.48 4.21
C THR A 389 15.33 -34.20 3.21
N PRO A 390 15.76 -33.56 2.09
CA PRO A 390 16.92 -32.65 2.05
C PRO A 390 16.72 -31.41 1.12
N GLU A 391 17.20 -30.21 1.48
CA GLU A 391 18.52 -29.59 1.20
C GLU A 391 18.74 -29.01 -0.23
N VAL A 392 18.91 -27.68 -0.21
CA VAL A 392 19.50 -26.69 -1.15
C VAL A 392 20.09 -27.14 -2.50
N ALA A 393 19.59 -26.56 -3.61
CA ALA A 393 20.40 -26.15 -4.77
C ALA A 393 19.65 -25.13 -5.66
N ALA A 394 20.30 -24.01 -5.98
CA ALA A 394 19.93 -23.09 -7.06
C ALA A 394 20.88 -23.30 -8.27
N PRO A 395 20.68 -22.57 -9.39
CA PRO A 395 19.70 -22.77 -10.43
C PRO A 395 20.36 -23.41 -11.68
N SER A 396 19.57 -24.04 -12.56
CA SER A 396 20.07 -24.45 -13.88
C SER A 396 19.06 -24.10 -14.97
N THR A 397 19.49 -23.19 -15.83
CA THR A 397 19.00 -22.97 -17.19
C THR A 397 19.11 -24.24 -18.03
N GLU A 398 18.00 -24.75 -18.54
CA GLU A 398 17.97 -25.49 -19.81
C GLU A 398 16.73 -25.11 -20.62
N VAL A 399 16.98 -24.85 -21.90
CA VAL A 399 16.09 -24.23 -22.88
C VAL A 399 15.51 -25.30 -23.80
N ALA A 400 14.19 -25.19 -24.01
CA ALA A 400 13.41 -25.58 -25.18
C ALA A 400 13.29 -27.06 -25.60
N SER A 401 12.06 -27.55 -25.56
CA SER A 401 11.50 -28.36 -26.65
C SER A 401 10.37 -27.55 -27.32
N GLU A 402 10.39 -27.49 -28.65
CA GLU A 402 9.57 -26.57 -29.46
C GLU A 402 8.05 -26.79 -29.37
N PRO A 403 7.25 -25.74 -29.63
CA PRO A 403 5.85 -25.66 -29.24
C PRO A 403 4.90 -25.92 -30.42
N LYS A 404 3.97 -26.87 -30.27
CA LYS A 404 2.89 -27.09 -31.26
C LYS A 404 1.49 -26.75 -30.76
N ASP A 405 1.35 -26.38 -29.49
CA ASP A 405 0.03 -26.16 -28.87
C ASP A 405 -0.03 -24.85 -28.09
N ILE A 406 0.54 -23.76 -28.62
CA ILE A 406 0.49 -22.44 -27.98
C ILE A 406 -0.51 -21.54 -28.72
N PRO A 407 -1.48 -20.92 -28.03
CA PRO A 407 -2.44 -20.01 -28.66
C PRO A 407 -1.77 -18.71 -29.15
N PRO A 408 -2.31 -18.07 -30.20
CA PRO A 408 -1.85 -16.76 -30.65
C PRO A 408 -1.93 -15.73 -29.51
N GLY A 409 -0.86 -14.96 -29.31
CA GLY A 409 -0.80 -13.95 -28.26
C GLY A 409 -0.41 -14.46 -26.87
N PHE A 410 -0.02 -15.73 -26.72
CA PHE A 410 0.38 -16.31 -25.43
C PHE A 410 1.53 -15.57 -24.74
N LEU A 411 1.37 -15.33 -23.43
CA LEU A 411 2.35 -14.66 -22.57
C LEU A 411 2.95 -15.64 -21.54
N PHE A 412 2.13 -16.25 -20.69
CA PHE A 412 2.56 -17.17 -19.63
C PHE A 412 1.41 -18.04 -19.10
N LYS A 413 1.73 -19.02 -18.25
CA LYS A 413 0.75 -19.92 -17.60
C LYS A 413 0.48 -19.50 -16.16
N LEU A 414 -0.74 -19.70 -15.72
CA LEU A 414 -1.21 -19.43 -14.37
C LEU A 414 -1.96 -20.64 -13.83
N LEU A 415 -1.74 -20.97 -12.55
CA LEU A 415 -2.53 -21.92 -11.78
C LEU A 415 -3.60 -21.16 -10.99
N VAL A 416 -4.85 -21.60 -11.08
CA VAL A 416 -5.95 -20.99 -10.35
C VAL A 416 -5.91 -21.43 -8.89
N MET A 417 -5.82 -20.46 -7.98
CA MET A 417 -5.76 -20.69 -6.53
C MET A 417 -7.16 -20.65 -5.90
N HIS A 418 -8.08 -19.87 -6.49
CA HIS A 418 -9.42 -19.66 -5.96
C HIS A 418 -10.48 -19.83 -7.07
N ASP A 419 -11.62 -20.42 -6.72
CA ASP A 419 -12.78 -20.49 -7.60
C ASP A 419 -13.24 -19.07 -7.99
N TYR A 420 -13.50 -18.87 -9.28
CA TYR A 420 -13.99 -17.61 -9.84
C TYR A 420 -15.21 -17.86 -10.73
N ALA A 421 -16.36 -17.29 -10.36
CA ALA A 421 -17.58 -17.34 -11.14
C ALA A 421 -17.69 -16.08 -12.02
N ALA A 422 -17.82 -16.28 -13.33
CA ALA A 422 -17.99 -15.18 -14.29
C ALA A 422 -19.29 -14.39 -14.01
N ASN A 423 -19.16 -13.08 -13.88
CA ASN A 423 -20.27 -12.16 -13.63
C ASN A 423 -20.83 -11.52 -14.91
N ASP A 424 -20.08 -11.59 -16.01
CA ASP A 424 -20.43 -11.04 -17.32
C ASP A 424 -19.99 -11.98 -18.46
N THR A 425 -20.45 -11.70 -19.68
CA THR A 425 -20.27 -12.55 -20.87
C THR A 425 -18.85 -12.59 -21.42
N ASP A 426 -18.01 -11.64 -21.04
CA ASP A 426 -16.61 -11.53 -21.40
C ASP A 426 -15.67 -12.06 -20.31
N GLU A 427 -16.20 -12.50 -19.16
CA GLU A 427 -15.41 -13.05 -18.05
C GLU A 427 -15.22 -14.57 -18.15
N LEU A 428 -14.03 -15.06 -17.78
CA LEU A 428 -13.70 -16.48 -17.80
C LEU A 428 -13.97 -17.15 -16.44
N GLU A 429 -14.92 -18.08 -16.38
CA GLU A 429 -15.18 -18.87 -15.17
C GLU A 429 -14.03 -19.86 -14.90
N MET A 430 -13.51 -19.94 -13.67
CA MET A 430 -12.33 -20.73 -13.29
C MET A 430 -12.54 -21.47 -11.97
N LYS A 431 -11.91 -22.64 -11.81
CA LYS A 431 -11.92 -23.41 -10.55
C LYS A 431 -10.51 -23.59 -10.00
N THR A 432 -10.38 -23.67 -8.68
CA THR A 432 -9.10 -23.95 -8.01
C THR A 432 -8.48 -25.22 -8.59
N GLY A 433 -7.22 -25.11 -9.05
CA GLY A 433 -6.47 -26.17 -9.71
C GLY A 433 -6.50 -26.12 -11.23
N ASP A 434 -7.34 -25.30 -11.86
CA ASP A 434 -7.33 -25.11 -13.32
C ASP A 434 -6.01 -24.43 -13.76
N VAL A 435 -5.55 -24.74 -14.97
CA VAL A 435 -4.42 -24.04 -15.61
C VAL A 435 -4.94 -23.10 -16.69
N VAL A 436 -4.60 -21.83 -16.61
CA VAL A 436 -5.03 -20.79 -17.56
C VAL A 436 -3.83 -20.27 -18.36
N LEU A 437 -4.02 -20.18 -19.68
CA LEU A 437 -3.07 -19.62 -20.64
C LEU A 437 -3.39 -18.14 -20.82
N VAL A 438 -2.48 -17.27 -20.36
CA VAL A 438 -2.63 -15.81 -20.52
C VAL A 438 -2.27 -15.42 -21.94
N ILE A 439 -3.12 -14.59 -22.57
CA ILE A 439 -2.88 -14.04 -23.89
C ILE A 439 -2.93 -12.50 -23.86
N SER A 440 -2.33 -11.85 -24.85
CA SER A 440 -2.47 -10.42 -25.07
C SER A 440 -3.93 -10.06 -25.39
N PHE A 441 -4.40 -8.91 -24.90
CA PHE A 441 -5.66 -8.32 -25.33
C PHE A 441 -5.64 -8.02 -26.83
N GLU A 442 -6.78 -8.19 -27.51
CA GLU A 442 -6.93 -7.78 -28.92
C GLU A 442 -6.87 -6.26 -29.06
N ASN A 443 -7.31 -5.53 -28.03
CA ASN A 443 -7.24 -4.08 -27.92
C ASN A 443 -6.56 -3.68 -26.60
N PRO A 444 -5.36 -3.07 -26.60
CA PRO A 444 -4.64 -2.68 -25.39
C PRO A 444 -5.41 -1.69 -24.49
N ASP A 445 -6.32 -0.90 -25.06
CA ASP A 445 -7.13 0.08 -24.32
C ASP A 445 -8.24 -0.57 -23.45
N GLU A 446 -8.48 -1.87 -23.60
CA GLU A 446 -9.47 -2.65 -22.84
C GLU A 446 -8.85 -3.40 -21.64
N GLN A 447 -7.54 -3.29 -21.46
CA GLN A 447 -6.85 -3.90 -20.33
C GLN A 447 -7.02 -3.04 -19.07
N ASP A 448 -7.94 -3.46 -18.20
CA ASP A 448 -8.10 -2.89 -16.86
C ASP A 448 -7.03 -3.42 -15.89
N ASP A 449 -6.54 -2.56 -14.98
CA ASP A 449 -5.53 -2.92 -13.98
C ASP A 449 -6.01 -4.09 -13.08
N GLY A 450 -5.19 -5.14 -12.98
CA GLY A 450 -5.49 -6.35 -12.20
C GLY A 450 -6.34 -7.39 -12.92
N TRP A 451 -6.66 -7.18 -14.20
CA TRP A 451 -7.38 -8.14 -15.05
C TRP A 451 -6.49 -8.66 -16.17
N LEU A 452 -6.55 -9.97 -16.39
CA LEU A 452 -5.82 -10.67 -17.44
C LEU A 452 -6.79 -11.31 -18.41
N MET A 453 -6.42 -11.33 -19.69
CA MET A 453 -7.14 -12.06 -20.73
C MET A 453 -6.54 -13.47 -20.85
N GLY A 454 -7.37 -14.50 -20.89
CA GLY A 454 -6.87 -15.86 -21.07
C GLY A 454 -7.93 -16.87 -21.45
N MET A 455 -7.48 -18.12 -21.55
CA MET A 455 -8.32 -19.28 -21.83
C MET A 455 -7.80 -20.48 -21.02
N LYS A 456 -8.69 -21.42 -20.67
CA LYS A 456 -8.26 -22.63 -19.95
C LYS A 456 -7.39 -23.51 -20.85
N GLU A 457 -6.32 -24.07 -20.29
CA GLU A 457 -5.43 -24.96 -21.03
C GLU A 457 -6.16 -26.22 -21.51
N ASP A 458 -7.06 -26.77 -20.70
CA ASP A 458 -7.85 -27.95 -21.07
C ASP A 458 -8.84 -27.63 -22.20
N ASP A 459 -9.45 -26.44 -22.17
CA ASP A 459 -10.35 -25.99 -23.22
C ASP A 459 -9.59 -25.71 -24.53
N TRP A 460 -8.37 -25.17 -24.44
CA TRP A 460 -7.47 -25.02 -25.60
C TRP A 460 -7.04 -26.36 -26.19
N LYS A 461 -6.68 -27.34 -25.34
CA LYS A 461 -6.32 -28.69 -25.79
C LYS A 461 -7.50 -29.38 -26.50
N GLN A 462 -8.72 -29.13 -26.06
CA GLN A 462 -9.92 -29.77 -26.58
C GLN A 462 -10.52 -29.05 -27.81
N ASN A 463 -10.62 -27.72 -27.77
CA ASN A 463 -11.36 -26.90 -28.73
C ASN A 463 -10.46 -26.02 -29.61
N LYS A 464 -9.14 -25.96 -29.34
CA LYS A 464 -8.15 -25.14 -30.05
C LYS A 464 -8.65 -23.72 -30.30
N GLU A 465 -8.69 -23.26 -31.55
CA GLU A 465 -9.06 -21.89 -31.92
C GLU A 465 -10.47 -21.46 -31.47
N ASN A 466 -11.34 -22.39 -31.06
CA ASN A 466 -12.67 -22.12 -30.54
C ASN A 466 -12.76 -22.14 -29.00
N ALA A 467 -11.63 -22.21 -28.29
CA ALA A 467 -11.62 -22.16 -26.83
C ALA A 467 -12.22 -20.84 -26.33
N ALA A 468 -12.99 -20.92 -25.25
CA ALA A 468 -13.58 -19.76 -24.60
C ALA A 468 -12.47 -18.87 -24.03
N LYS A 469 -12.39 -17.65 -24.56
CA LYS A 469 -11.51 -16.59 -24.07
C LYS A 469 -12.33 -15.66 -23.20
N GLY A 470 -11.73 -15.19 -22.11
CA GLY A 470 -12.35 -14.17 -21.28
C GLY A 470 -11.36 -13.52 -20.33
N VAL A 471 -11.80 -12.42 -19.71
CA VAL A 471 -11.05 -11.72 -18.69
C VAL A 471 -11.24 -12.38 -17.33
N PHE A 472 -10.20 -12.37 -16.51
CA PHE A 472 -10.24 -12.87 -15.14
C PHE A 472 -9.29 -12.06 -14.23
N PRO A 473 -9.58 -11.98 -12.92
CA PRO A 473 -8.74 -11.24 -11.99
C PRO A 473 -7.42 -11.97 -11.71
N GLU A 474 -6.31 -11.24 -11.79
CA GLU A 474 -4.96 -11.78 -11.56
C GLU A 474 -4.79 -12.36 -10.14
N ASN A 475 -5.40 -11.70 -9.15
CA ASN A 475 -5.33 -12.07 -7.72
C ASN A 475 -5.86 -13.48 -7.39
N PHE A 476 -6.57 -14.14 -8.32
CA PHE A 476 -7.11 -15.49 -8.13
C PHE A 476 -6.15 -16.58 -8.63
N THR A 477 -4.97 -16.19 -9.09
CA THR A 477 -4.05 -17.06 -9.82
C THR A 477 -2.60 -16.89 -9.38
N GLN A 478 -1.79 -17.93 -9.57
CA GLN A 478 -0.36 -17.94 -9.29
C GLN A 478 0.42 -18.34 -10.54
N ARG A 479 1.50 -17.63 -10.82
CA ARG A 479 2.35 -17.90 -11.99
C ARG A 479 3.08 -19.23 -11.86
N LEU A 480 2.97 -20.05 -12.91
CA LEU A 480 3.65 -21.35 -13.03
C LEU A 480 5.07 -21.20 -13.62
#